data_AF-A0AA42TXH4-F1
#
_entry.id   AF-A0AA42TXH4-F1
#
_cell.length_a   1.000
_cell.length_b   1.000
_cell.length_c   1.000
_cell.angle_alpha   90.00
_cell.angle_beta   90.00
_cell.angle_gamma   90.00
#
_symmetry.space_group_name_H-M   'P 1'
#
loop_
_entity.id
_entity.type
_entity.pdbx_description
1 polymer ?
#
loop_
_entity_poly.entity_id
_entity_poly.type
_entity_poly.pdbx_seq_one_letter_code
_entity_poly.pdbx_strand_id
1 'polypeptide(L)'
;MFIRDNLGTGNSWGMGVTVPGANGAGVLGAGAHDIQVQGNLAMMSEDPFDMDGGDYDLDGDPTGPFPAMQWTVQKFKLTDARLDTAEHARQALIIYDAALRQVTSARADVGAVQSRFESVIANIDIAAENMAASRSRIVDADYAVETAKLAKQQILQDAGTAMLAQAHSVVAEQALALLKDV
;
A
#
# COMPACT_ATOMS: atom_id res chain seq x y z
N MET A 1 67.91 32.76 55.28
CA MET A 1 66.84 33.62 54.72
C MET A 1 66.05 32.75 53.78
N PHE A 2 64.96 32.16 54.28
CA PHE A 2 64.11 31.23 53.52
C PHE A 2 62.91 32.02 52.98
N ILE A 3 62.73 32.03 51.66
CA ILE A 3 61.47 32.45 51.05
C ILE A 3 60.46 31.35 51.43
N ARG A 4 59.42 31.72 52.18
CA ARG A 4 58.27 30.85 52.41
C ARG A 4 57.27 31.14 51.30
N ASP A 5 57.00 30.12 50.49
CA ASP A 5 55.99 30.12 49.46
C ASP A 5 54.64 30.09 50.18
N ASN A 6 53.97 31.24 50.26
CA ASN A 6 52.64 31.33 50.83
C ASN A 6 51.62 30.78 49.81
N LEU A 7 51.50 29.46 49.74
CA LEU A 7 50.33 28.80 49.13
C LEU A 7 49.18 28.80 50.15
N GLY A 8 48.75 30.01 50.51
CA GLY A 8 47.42 30.22 51.05
C GLY A 8 46.44 29.90 49.92
N THR A 9 45.48 29.03 50.20
CA THR A 9 44.32 28.75 49.35
C THR A 9 43.77 30.04 48.74
N GLY A 10 44.02 30.30 47.46
CA GLY A 10 43.36 31.38 46.72
C GLY A 10 44.22 32.37 45.93
N ASN A 11 45.30 31.95 45.26
CA ASN A 11 45.90 32.75 44.19
C ASN A 11 45.88 31.96 42.86
N SER A 12 44.71 31.89 42.24
CA SER A 12 44.67 31.66 40.80
C SER A 12 45.22 32.92 40.12
N TRP A 13 46.35 32.78 39.44
CA TRP A 13 46.85 33.79 38.51
C TRP A 13 45.88 33.86 37.33
N GLY A 14 44.76 34.55 37.52
CA GLY A 14 43.71 34.70 36.52
C GLY A 14 44.12 35.69 35.44
N MET A 15 44.85 35.24 34.42
CA MET A 15 44.83 35.92 33.12
C MET A 15 43.51 35.54 32.43
N GLY A 16 42.44 36.29 32.70
CA GLY A 16 41.21 36.17 31.92
C GLY A 16 41.45 36.63 30.49
N VAL A 17 41.33 35.73 29.51
CA VAL A 17 41.24 36.11 28.09
C VAL A 17 39.80 36.58 27.84
N THR A 18 39.64 37.86 27.57
CA THR A 18 38.39 38.44 27.09
C THR A 18 38.29 38.22 25.58
N VAL A 19 37.39 37.34 25.14
CA VAL A 19 37.13 37.14 23.71
C VAL A 19 36.07 38.17 23.27
N PRO A 20 36.37 39.08 22.33
CA PRO A 20 35.38 40.03 21.85
C PRO A 20 34.37 39.29 20.96
N GLY A 21 33.11 39.16 21.42
CA GLY A 21 31.97 38.68 20.64
C GLY A 21 30.95 39.79 20.44
N ALA A 22 30.23 39.78 19.31
CA ALA A 22 29.29 40.83 18.89
C ALA A 22 28.12 41.13 19.87
N ASN A 23 27.92 40.29 20.89
CA ASN A 23 26.82 40.39 21.86
C ASN A 23 27.28 40.53 23.33
N GLY A 24 28.52 40.95 23.57
CA GLY A 24 29.06 41.16 24.91
C GLY A 24 30.26 40.28 25.21
N ALA A 25 31.22 40.84 25.94
CA ALA A 25 32.49 40.21 26.22
C ALA A 25 32.37 39.18 27.36
N GLY A 26 32.43 37.89 27.03
CA GLY A 26 32.51 36.81 28.02
C GLY A 26 33.95 36.64 28.55
N VAL A 27 34.10 36.57 29.87
CA VAL A 27 35.40 36.33 30.54
C VAL A 27 35.51 34.86 30.92
N LEU A 28 36.55 34.17 30.44
CA LEU A 28 36.86 32.79 30.85
C LEU A 28 37.52 32.82 32.24
N GLY A 29 36.70 32.66 33.29
CA GLY A 29 37.14 32.51 34.68
C GLY A 29 37.10 31.04 35.14
N ALA A 30 37.87 30.71 36.18
CA ALA A 30 37.81 29.40 36.83
C ALA A 30 36.38 29.12 37.34
N GLY A 31 35.64 28.28 36.61
CA GLY A 31 34.21 28.00 36.83
C GLY A 31 33.31 28.28 35.61
N ALA A 32 33.83 28.85 34.51
CA ALA A 32 33.09 28.94 33.25
C ALA A 32 33.28 27.65 32.44
N HIS A 33 32.20 26.89 32.24
CA HIS A 33 32.25 25.55 31.64
C HIS A 33 31.58 25.41 30.27
N ASP A 34 31.00 26.48 29.68
CA ASP A 34 30.38 26.37 28.35
C ASP A 34 30.50 27.67 27.53
N ILE A 35 30.81 27.53 26.23
CA ILE A 35 30.75 28.60 25.23
C ILE A 35 29.55 28.26 24.34
N GLN A 36 28.42 28.90 24.58
CA GLN A 36 27.22 28.70 23.76
C GLN A 36 27.31 29.53 22.47
N VAL A 37 27.59 28.86 21.36
CA VAL A 37 27.43 29.45 20.02
C VAL A 37 26.01 29.14 19.54
N GLN A 38 25.10 30.09 19.72
CA GLN A 38 23.73 29.97 19.24
C GLN A 38 23.69 30.30 17.74
N GLY A 39 23.43 29.29 16.91
CA GLY A 39 23.17 29.43 15.48
C GLY A 39 21.77 28.93 15.15
N ASN A 40 21.08 29.62 14.23
CA ASN A 40 19.83 29.12 13.68
C ASN A 40 20.15 28.08 12.59
N LEU A 41 19.73 26.83 12.80
CA LEU A 41 19.75 25.81 11.75
C LEU A 41 18.38 25.77 11.07
N ALA A 42 18.30 26.31 9.85
CA ALA A 42 17.13 26.17 9.01
C ALA A 42 17.24 24.85 8.23
N MET A 43 16.44 23.86 8.59
CA MET A 43 16.37 22.58 7.88
C MET A 43 15.08 22.54 7.07
N MET A 44 15.19 22.20 5.79
CA MET A 44 14.06 22.13 4.85
C MET A 44 13.99 20.68 4.35
N SER A 45 12.92 19.95 4.67
CA SER A 45 12.64 18.62 4.11
C SER A 45 11.14 18.37 4.07
N GLU A 46 10.77 17.46 3.18
CA GLU A 46 9.43 16.97 2.92
C GLU A 46 8.97 15.92 3.94
N ASP A 47 9.87 15.01 4.33
CA ASP A 47 9.64 14.09 5.45
C ASP A 47 9.94 14.76 6.78
N PRO A 48 9.24 14.39 7.89
CA PRO A 48 9.59 14.87 9.21
C PRO A 48 11.03 14.48 9.51
N PHE A 49 11.86 15.47 9.83
CA PHE A 49 13.13 15.19 10.50
C PHE A 49 12.80 14.62 11.88
N ASP A 50 13.00 13.32 12.06
CA ASP A 50 13.09 12.73 13.39
C ASP A 50 14.51 12.96 13.89
N MET A 51 14.70 14.09 14.57
CA MET A 51 15.78 14.15 15.53
C MET A 51 15.29 13.29 16.69
N ASP A 52 15.91 12.12 16.88
CA ASP A 52 15.68 11.29 18.06
C ASP A 52 16.05 12.12 19.29
N GLY A 53 15.08 12.90 19.75
CA GLY A 53 15.14 13.74 20.93
C GLY A 53 14.87 12.86 22.14
N GLY A 54 15.69 11.83 22.32
CA GLY A 54 15.98 11.41 23.68
C GLY A 54 16.55 12.62 24.42
N ASP A 55 16.19 12.80 25.69
CA ASP A 55 16.94 13.70 26.57
C ASP A 55 18.42 13.37 26.39
N TYR A 56 19.17 14.23 25.70
CA TYR A 56 20.63 14.14 25.71
C TYR A 56 21.08 14.84 26.98
N ASP A 57 20.80 14.17 28.09
CA ASP A 57 21.36 14.50 29.36
C ASP A 57 22.83 14.08 29.32
N LEU A 58 23.73 15.05 29.36
CA LEU A 58 25.17 14.79 29.43
C LEU A 58 25.55 14.13 30.77
N ASP A 59 24.68 14.24 31.79
CA ASP A 59 25.01 13.95 33.19
C ASP A 59 24.00 12.99 33.89
N GLY A 60 22.79 12.82 33.36
CA GLY A 60 21.74 11.91 33.85
C GLY A 60 20.89 12.39 35.04
N ASP A 61 20.95 13.66 35.45
CA ASP A 61 20.29 14.18 36.67
C ASP A 61 19.27 15.31 36.38
N PRO A 62 17.94 15.02 36.41
CA PRO A 62 16.88 16.01 36.19
C PRO A 62 16.64 16.98 37.36
N THR A 63 17.39 16.85 38.46
CA THR A 63 17.22 17.66 39.69
C THR A 63 18.46 18.48 40.07
N GLY A 64 19.52 18.39 39.27
CA GLY A 64 20.78 19.09 39.50
C GLY A 64 20.69 20.60 39.24
N PRO A 65 21.72 21.35 39.67
CA PRO A 65 21.83 22.80 39.42
C PRO A 65 21.98 23.18 37.94
N PHE A 66 22.05 22.19 37.04
CA PHE A 66 22.09 22.34 35.58
C PHE A 66 20.84 21.67 34.98
N PRO A 67 19.74 22.42 34.72
CA PRO A 67 18.54 21.83 34.13
C PRO A 67 18.83 21.37 32.69
N ALA A 68 18.22 20.24 32.29
CA ALA A 68 18.33 19.70 30.95
C ALA A 68 18.00 20.76 29.87
N MET A 69 18.83 20.83 28.82
CA MET A 69 18.54 21.67 27.66
C MET A 69 17.37 21.05 26.88
N GLN A 70 16.18 21.64 27.02
CA GLN A 70 14.97 21.17 26.37
C GLN A 70 14.97 21.52 24.87
N TRP A 71 15.34 20.57 24.02
CA TRP A 71 15.19 20.69 22.56
C TRP A 71 13.76 20.34 22.15
N THR A 72 12.91 21.36 21.94
CA THR A 72 11.55 21.14 21.43
C THR A 72 11.53 21.21 19.91
N VAL A 73 11.31 20.07 19.24
CA VAL A 73 11.04 20.02 17.79
C VAL A 73 9.56 20.35 17.56
N GLN A 74 9.27 21.49 16.94
CA GLN A 74 7.90 21.85 16.57
C GLN A 74 7.46 21.11 15.30
N LYS A 75 6.52 20.17 15.44
CA LYS A 75 5.84 19.51 14.31
C LYS A 75 4.67 20.39 13.86
N PHE A 76 4.74 20.96 12.66
CA PHE A 76 3.66 21.77 12.09
C PHE A 76 2.56 20.87 11.50
N LYS A 77 1.31 21.05 11.94
CA LYS A 77 0.13 20.36 11.41
C LYS A 77 -0.59 21.23 10.38
N LEU A 78 -1.48 20.63 9.58
CA LEU A 78 -2.35 21.36 8.65
C LEU A 78 -3.17 22.47 9.33
N THR A 79 -3.54 22.26 10.60
CA THR A 79 -4.25 23.25 11.42
C THR A 79 -3.41 24.45 11.84
N ASP A 80 -2.07 24.35 11.73
CA ASP A 80 -1.12 25.38 12.15
C ASP A 80 -0.71 26.28 10.98
N ALA A 81 -1.19 26.00 9.76
CA ALA A 81 -0.92 26.80 8.57
C ALA A 81 -1.56 28.19 8.69
N ARG A 82 -0.73 29.22 8.85
CA ARG A 82 -1.16 30.63 8.95
C ARG A 82 -0.60 31.46 7.80
N LEU A 83 -1.31 32.53 7.43
CA LEU A 83 -0.94 33.41 6.30
C LEU A 83 -0.79 34.90 6.70
N ASP A 84 -0.62 35.16 7.99
CA ASP A 84 -0.55 36.50 8.58
C ASP A 84 0.83 37.16 8.49
N THR A 85 1.89 36.39 8.22
CA THR A 85 3.24 36.93 7.95
C THR A 85 3.90 36.25 6.75
N ALA A 86 4.92 36.89 6.17
CA ALA A 86 5.69 36.30 5.07
C ALA A 86 6.40 35.00 5.46
N GLU A 87 6.74 34.83 6.74
CA GLU A 87 7.35 33.61 7.25
C GLU A 87 6.32 32.49 7.40
N HIS A 88 5.17 32.79 8.03
CA HIS A 88 4.08 31.81 8.15
C HIS A 88 3.55 31.35 6.79
N ALA A 89 3.50 32.25 5.80
CA ALA A 89 3.12 31.88 4.43
C ALA A 89 4.08 30.87 3.79
N ARG A 90 5.40 30.99 4.02
CA ARG A 90 6.38 30.01 3.53
C ARG A 90 6.21 28.65 4.20
N GLN A 91 5.97 28.64 5.51
CA GLN A 91 5.72 27.42 6.28
C GLN A 91 4.41 26.75 5.84
N ALA A 92 3.34 27.52 5.63
CA ALA A 92 2.06 27.01 5.14
C ALA A 92 2.19 26.37 3.75
N LEU A 93 3.01 26.91 2.85
CA LEU A 93 3.26 26.30 1.54
C LEU A 93 3.87 24.90 1.66
N ILE A 94 4.81 24.70 2.59
CA ILE A 94 5.42 23.38 2.83
C ILE A 94 4.38 22.38 3.34
N ILE A 95 3.55 22.80 4.30
CA ILE A 95 2.48 21.97 4.86
C ILE A 95 1.46 21.56 3.79
N TYR A 96 1.07 22.50 2.91
CA TYR A 96 0.14 22.21 1.82
C TYR A 96 0.75 21.32 0.74
N ASP A 97 2.03 21.50 0.40
CA ASP A 97 2.74 20.65 -0.56
C ASP A 97 2.79 19.19 -0.08
N ALA A 98 3.12 18.97 1.20
CA ALA A 98 3.08 17.65 1.82
C ALA A 98 1.67 17.05 1.80
N ALA A 99 0.64 17.82 2.14
CA ALA A 99 -0.75 17.37 2.11
C ALA A 99 -1.23 17.02 0.68
N LEU A 100 -0.86 17.83 -0.31
CA LEU A 100 -1.21 17.59 -1.72
C LEU A 100 -0.55 16.33 -2.26
N ARG A 101 0.70 16.05 -1.88
CA ARG A 101 1.37 14.80 -2.25
C ARG A 101 0.73 13.59 -1.59
N GLN A 102 0.32 13.67 -0.32
CA GLN A 102 -0.43 12.59 0.33
C GLN A 102 -1.72 12.25 -0.43
N VAL A 103 -2.50 13.28 -0.81
CA VAL A 103 -3.72 13.09 -1.63
C VAL A 103 -3.38 12.51 -3.01
N THR A 104 -2.30 12.99 -3.64
CA THR A 104 -1.88 12.51 -4.97
C THR A 104 -1.41 11.05 -4.92
N SER A 105 -0.69 10.63 -3.87
CA SER A 105 -0.32 9.23 -3.63
C SER A 105 -1.56 8.36 -3.46
N ALA A 106 -2.51 8.78 -2.62
CA ALA A 106 -3.76 8.04 -2.45
C ALA A 106 -4.55 7.91 -3.77
N ARG A 107 -4.55 8.95 -4.62
CA ARG A 107 -5.15 8.89 -5.97
C ARG A 107 -4.40 7.93 -6.89
N ALA A 108 -3.07 7.90 -6.82
CA ALA A 108 -2.25 6.97 -7.59
C ALA A 108 -2.55 5.52 -7.21
N ASP A 109 -2.67 5.22 -5.91
CA ASP A 109 -3.02 3.89 -5.41
C ASP A 109 -4.40 3.45 -5.90
N VAL A 110 -5.40 4.34 -5.83
CA VAL A 110 -6.74 4.06 -6.37
C VAL A 110 -6.68 3.84 -7.89
N GLY A 111 -5.90 4.63 -8.63
CA GLY A 111 -5.71 4.45 -10.08
C GLY A 111 -5.05 3.11 -10.43
N ALA A 112 -4.05 2.68 -9.65
CA ALA A 112 -3.42 1.37 -9.82
C ALA A 112 -4.43 0.22 -9.58
N VAL A 113 -5.28 0.35 -8.55
CA VAL A 113 -6.35 -0.61 -8.26
C VAL A 113 -7.38 -0.63 -9.40
N GLN A 114 -7.76 0.53 -9.95
CA GLN A 114 -8.66 0.60 -11.12
C GLN A 114 -8.09 -0.11 -12.34
N SER A 115 -6.81 0.12 -12.68
CA SER A 115 -6.14 -0.57 -13.79
C SER A 115 -6.12 -2.09 -13.60
N ARG A 116 -5.93 -2.55 -12.36
CA ARG A 116 -6.04 -3.98 -12.03
C ARG A 116 -7.47 -4.50 -12.19
N PHE A 117 -8.49 -3.73 -11.78
CA PHE A 117 -9.89 -4.13 -12.00
C PHE A 117 -10.23 -4.23 -13.49
N GLU A 118 -9.80 -3.27 -14.31
CA GLU A 118 -9.99 -3.33 -15.77
C GLU A 118 -9.35 -4.60 -16.38
N SER A 119 -8.12 -4.92 -15.95
CA SER A 119 -7.41 -6.13 -16.39
C SER A 119 -8.12 -7.42 -15.96
N VAL A 120 -8.64 -7.46 -14.73
CA VAL A 120 -9.37 -8.61 -14.18
C VAL A 120 -10.71 -8.79 -14.89
N ILE A 121 -11.44 -7.70 -15.16
CA ILE A 121 -12.71 -7.73 -15.90
C ILE A 121 -12.48 -8.30 -17.30
N ALA A 122 -11.49 -7.78 -18.04
CA ALA A 122 -11.16 -8.27 -19.37
C ALA A 122 -10.83 -9.78 -19.37
N ASN A 123 -10.13 -10.26 -18.35
CA ASN A 123 -9.84 -11.69 -18.19
C ASN A 123 -11.12 -12.51 -17.92
N ILE A 124 -11.99 -12.02 -17.02
CA ILE A 124 -13.25 -12.68 -16.68
C ILE A 124 -14.18 -12.74 -17.90
N ASP A 125 -14.27 -11.70 -18.70
CA ASP A 125 -15.11 -11.69 -19.91
C ASP A 125 -14.64 -12.74 -20.92
N ILE A 126 -13.32 -12.85 -21.14
CA ILE A 126 -12.74 -13.91 -21.98
C ILE A 126 -13.03 -15.31 -21.40
N ALA A 127 -12.91 -15.48 -20.08
CA ALA A 127 -13.23 -16.75 -19.44
C ALA A 127 -14.72 -17.09 -19.58
N ALA A 128 -15.60 -16.10 -19.42
CA ALA A 128 -17.05 -16.26 -19.57
C ALA A 128 -17.44 -16.63 -21.01
N GLU A 129 -16.82 -16.01 -22.02
CA GLU A 129 -17.03 -16.37 -23.43
C GLU A 129 -16.58 -17.81 -23.71
N ASN A 130 -15.40 -18.21 -23.22
CA ASN A 130 -14.90 -19.58 -23.38
C ASN A 130 -15.78 -20.61 -22.66
N MET A 131 -16.31 -20.29 -21.48
CA MET A 131 -17.24 -21.15 -20.76
C MET A 131 -18.58 -21.25 -21.49
N ALA A 132 -19.10 -20.15 -22.01
CA ALA A 132 -20.34 -20.13 -22.79
C ALA A 132 -20.21 -20.97 -24.09
N ALA A 133 -19.10 -20.82 -24.81
CA ALA A 133 -18.79 -21.61 -25.99
C ALA A 133 -18.66 -23.10 -25.68
N SER A 134 -17.96 -23.44 -24.58
CA SER A 134 -17.82 -24.82 -24.12
C SER A 134 -19.17 -25.43 -23.74
N ARG A 135 -20.02 -24.67 -23.03
CA ARG A 135 -21.38 -25.08 -22.69
C ARG A 135 -22.25 -25.30 -23.94
N SER A 136 -22.17 -24.39 -24.93
CA SER A 136 -22.90 -24.56 -26.20
C SER A 136 -22.53 -25.87 -26.88
N ARG A 137 -21.22 -26.20 -26.95
CA ARG A 137 -20.76 -27.47 -27.55
C ARG A 137 -21.27 -28.70 -26.82
N ILE A 138 -21.31 -28.67 -25.48
CA ILE A 138 -21.86 -29.77 -24.67
C ILE A 138 -23.35 -29.93 -24.95
N VAL A 139 -24.11 -28.83 -24.90
CA VAL A 139 -25.56 -28.85 -25.13
C VAL A 139 -25.90 -29.34 -26.54
N ASP A 140 -25.17 -28.88 -27.56
CA ASP A 140 -25.37 -29.31 -28.94
C ASP A 140 -25.01 -30.79 -29.14
N ALA A 141 -23.94 -31.27 -28.50
CA ALA A 141 -23.57 -32.68 -28.55
C ALA A 141 -24.62 -33.58 -27.87
N ASP A 142 -25.12 -33.19 -26.69
CA ASP A 142 -26.17 -33.91 -25.98
C ASP A 142 -27.48 -33.92 -26.78
N TYR A 143 -27.83 -32.80 -27.42
CA TYR A 143 -28.99 -32.71 -28.29
C TYR A 143 -28.85 -33.60 -29.53
N ALA A 144 -27.66 -33.64 -30.14
CA ALA A 144 -27.38 -34.53 -31.27
C ALA A 144 -27.50 -36.02 -30.87
N VAL A 145 -27.02 -36.40 -29.67
CA VAL A 145 -27.14 -37.78 -29.16
C VAL A 145 -28.60 -38.16 -28.91
N GLU A 146 -29.39 -37.29 -28.26
CA GLU A 146 -30.80 -37.59 -27.98
C GLU A 146 -31.62 -37.63 -29.28
N THR A 147 -31.34 -36.72 -30.22
CA THR A 147 -31.98 -36.73 -31.55
C THR A 147 -31.65 -38.01 -32.34
N ALA A 148 -30.39 -38.46 -32.32
CA ALA A 148 -29.99 -39.70 -32.97
C ALA A 148 -30.65 -40.93 -32.32
N LYS A 149 -30.81 -40.92 -30.99
CA LYS A 149 -31.50 -41.98 -30.25
C LYS A 149 -32.99 -42.01 -30.58
N LEU A 150 -33.65 -40.86 -30.63
CA LEU A 150 -35.05 -40.74 -31.04
C LEU A 150 -35.25 -41.23 -32.49
N ALA A 151 -34.41 -40.78 -33.42
CA ALA A 151 -34.46 -41.22 -34.81
C ALA A 151 -34.25 -42.74 -34.93
N LYS A 152 -33.29 -43.31 -34.19
CA LYS A 152 -33.08 -44.76 -34.14
C LYS A 152 -34.32 -45.50 -33.61
N GLN A 153 -34.97 -44.99 -32.57
CA GLN A 153 -36.19 -45.58 -32.03
C GLN A 153 -37.34 -45.53 -33.03
N GLN A 154 -37.54 -44.41 -33.73
CA GLN A 154 -38.54 -44.27 -34.80
C GLN A 154 -38.27 -45.25 -35.95
N ILE A 155 -37.03 -45.34 -36.43
CA ILE A 155 -36.65 -46.30 -37.49
C ILE A 155 -36.89 -47.74 -37.04
N LEU A 156 -36.62 -48.08 -35.78
CA LEU A 156 -36.89 -49.43 -35.25
C LEU A 156 -38.38 -49.72 -35.14
N GLN A 157 -39.21 -48.73 -34.82
CA GLN A 157 -40.67 -48.88 -34.81
C GLN A 157 -41.23 -49.06 -36.23
N ASP A 158 -40.78 -48.25 -37.18
CA ASP A 158 -41.17 -48.36 -38.60
C ASP A 158 -40.68 -49.68 -39.21
N ALA A 159 -39.45 -50.09 -38.94
CA ALA A 159 -38.91 -51.38 -39.37
C ALA A 159 -39.65 -52.55 -38.70
N GLY A 160 -39.99 -52.44 -37.42
CA GLY A 160 -40.74 -53.46 -36.69
C GLY A 160 -42.15 -53.67 -37.24
N THR A 161 -42.85 -52.58 -37.59
CA THR A 161 -44.18 -52.65 -38.21
C THR A 161 -44.11 -53.20 -39.65
N ALA A 162 -43.12 -52.77 -40.45
CA ALA A 162 -42.92 -53.30 -41.81
C ALA A 162 -42.52 -54.79 -41.80
N MET A 163 -41.65 -55.20 -40.88
CA MET A 163 -41.24 -56.60 -40.69
C MET A 163 -42.42 -57.48 -40.26
N LEU A 164 -43.27 -57.00 -39.33
CA LEU A 164 -44.49 -57.70 -38.95
C LEU A 164 -45.48 -57.81 -40.11
N ALA A 165 -45.66 -56.73 -40.87
CA ALA A 165 -46.53 -56.73 -42.04
C ALA A 165 -46.04 -57.72 -43.12
N GLN A 166 -44.73 -57.78 -43.37
CA GLN A 166 -44.13 -58.69 -44.34
C GLN A 166 -44.12 -60.14 -43.87
N ALA A 167 -43.89 -60.40 -42.56
CA ALA A 167 -44.02 -61.73 -42.00
C ALA A 167 -45.47 -62.24 -42.08
N HIS A 168 -46.46 -61.38 -41.80
CA HIS A 168 -47.86 -61.75 -41.88
C HIS A 168 -48.34 -61.98 -43.32
N SER A 169 -47.92 -61.15 -44.28
CA SER A 169 -48.31 -61.33 -45.70
C SER A 169 -47.70 -62.56 -46.34
N VAL A 170 -46.42 -62.87 -46.06
CA VAL A 170 -45.75 -64.07 -46.58
C VAL A 170 -46.36 -65.35 -45.99
N VAL A 171 -46.69 -65.37 -44.69
CA VAL A 171 -47.35 -66.52 -44.05
C VAL A 171 -48.79 -66.69 -44.56
N ALA A 172 -49.51 -65.59 -44.81
CA ALA A 172 -50.87 -65.65 -45.35
C ALA A 172 -50.92 -66.20 -46.78
N GLU A 173 -49.98 -65.83 -47.66
CA GLU A 173 -49.90 -66.37 -49.02
C GLU A 173 -49.47 -67.84 -49.05
N GLN A 174 -48.51 -68.25 -48.22
CA GLN A 174 -48.10 -69.66 -48.12
C GLN A 174 -49.22 -70.56 -47.59
N ALA A 175 -50.00 -70.08 -46.61
CA ALA A 175 -51.16 -70.81 -46.12
C ALA A 175 -52.27 -70.91 -47.17
N LEU A 176 -52.50 -69.87 -47.98
CA LEU A 176 -53.50 -69.88 -49.05
C LEU A 176 -53.06 -70.74 -50.25
N ALA A 177 -51.76 -70.83 -50.53
CA ALA A 177 -51.21 -71.73 -51.53
C ALA A 177 -51.39 -73.20 -51.12
N LEU A 178 -51.13 -73.55 -49.86
CA LEU A 178 -51.34 -74.89 -49.32
C LEU A 178 -52.82 -75.30 -49.23
N LEU A 179 -53.75 -74.35 -49.17
CA LEU A 179 -55.19 -74.61 -49.16
C LEU A 179 -55.80 -74.67 -50.58
N LYS A 180 -55.08 -74.19 -51.60
CA LYS A 180 -55.50 -74.27 -53.02
C LYS A 180 -54.89 -75.45 -53.77
N ASP A 181 -53.88 -76.10 -53.20
CA ASP A 181 -53.19 -77.29 -53.75
C ASP A 181 -53.63 -78.63 -53.12
N VAL A 182 -54.76 -78.65 -52.40
CA VAL A 182 -55.48 -79.89 -52.00
C VAL A 182 -56.86 -79.88 -52.64
#